data_AF-A0A351JWY1-F1
#
_entry.id   AF-A0A351JWY1-F1
#
_cell.length_a   1.000
_cell.length_b   1.000
_cell.length_c   1.000
_cell.angle_alpha   90.00
_cell.angle_beta   90.00
_cell.angle_gamma   90.00
#
_symmetry.space_group_name_H-M   'P 1'
#
loop_
_entity.id
_entity.type
_entity.pdbx_description
1 polymer ?
#
loop_
_entity_poly.entity_id
_entity_poly.type
_entity_poly.pdbx_seq_one_letter_code
_entity_poly.pdbx_strand_id
1 'polypeptide(L)' 'MAGPARDHPWRGSALVQSMISYIVRRLLLAIPVLWVVVTLVFLALRLIPGDPAVVMAGEAAPYEVVAAIRREFGLDRSVP' A
#
# COMPACT_ATOMS: atom_id res chain seq x y z
N MET A 1 36.91 45.38 -37.89
CA MET A 1 36.93 44.90 -36.48
C MET A 1 35.51 45.03 -35.93
N ALA A 2 35.11 44.06 -35.08
CA ALA A 2 33.79 43.87 -34.44
C ALA A 2 32.78 42.97 -35.20
N GLY A 3 32.78 41.68 -34.86
CA GLY A 3 31.73 40.73 -35.23
C GLY A 3 30.52 40.80 -34.27
N PRO A 4 29.34 40.27 -34.66
CA PRO A 4 28.13 40.40 -33.84
C PRO A 4 28.19 39.44 -32.65
N ALA A 5 28.11 40.01 -31.44
CA ALA A 5 27.85 39.27 -30.21
C ALA A 5 26.48 38.59 -30.33
N ARG A 6 26.47 37.25 -30.37
CA ARG A 6 25.27 36.43 -30.26
C ARG A 6 25.05 36.11 -28.78
N ASP A 7 24.20 36.86 -28.11
CA ASP A 7 23.67 36.48 -26.80
C ASP A 7 22.52 35.48 -27.01
N HIS A 8 22.86 34.18 -27.05
CA HIS A 8 21.84 33.15 -26.95
C HIS A 8 21.43 33.04 -25.47
N PRO A 9 20.19 33.41 -25.09
CA PRO A 9 19.76 33.32 -23.71
C PRO A 9 19.81 31.85 -23.28
N TRP A 10 20.47 31.60 -22.16
CA TRP A 10 20.69 30.27 -21.59
C TRP A 10 19.36 29.54 -21.38
N ARG A 11 19.05 28.58 -22.26
CA ARG A 11 17.91 27.63 -22.18
C ARG A 11 18.07 26.63 -21.02
N GLY A 12 18.31 27.12 -19.81
CA GLY A 12 18.43 26.27 -18.61
C GLY A 12 17.09 25.69 -18.14
N SER A 13 15.98 26.38 -18.41
CA SER A 13 14.65 26.01 -17.93
C SER A 13 14.02 24.82 -18.66
N ALA A 14 14.35 24.60 -19.94
CA ALA A 14 13.76 23.53 -20.74
C ALA A 14 14.17 22.13 -20.25
N LEU A 15 15.41 21.98 -19.78
CA LEU A 15 15.91 20.73 -19.22
C LEU A 15 15.22 20.42 -17.88
N VAL A 16 15.06 21.42 -17.02
CA VAL A 16 14.39 21.29 -15.73
C VAL A 16 12.91 20.96 -15.90
N GLN A 17 12.21 21.60 -16.84
CA GLN A 17 10.81 21.32 -17.15
C GLN A 17 10.60 19.86 -17.58
N SER A 18 11.52 19.31 -18.37
CA SER A 18 11.52 17.91 -18.79
C SER A 18 11.73 16.95 -17.61
N MET A 19 12.69 17.27 -16.73
CA MET A 19 12.97 16.44 -15.55
C MET A 19 11.79 16.41 -14.56
N ILE A 20 11.12 17.55 -14.34
CA ILE A 20 9.94 17.60 -13.46
C ILE A 20 8.82 16.72 -14.01
N SER A 21 8.53 16.79 -15.31
CA SER A 21 7.52 15.94 -15.96
C SER A 21 7.84 14.45 -15.82
N TYR A 22 9.12 14.08 -15.99
CA TYR A 22 9.59 12.72 -15.80
C TYR A 22 9.41 12.23 -14.35
N ILE A 23 9.79 13.04 -13.36
CA ILE A 23 9.65 12.72 -11.93
C ILE A 23 8.18 12.54 -11.55
N VAL A 24 7.30 13.46 -11.98
CA VAL A 24 5.86 13.38 -11.71
C VAL A 24 5.26 12.12 -12.32
N ARG A 25 5.58 11.80 -13.58
CA ARG A 25 5.11 10.57 -14.23
C ARG A 25 5.62 9.33 -13.51
N ARG A 26 6.86 9.33 -13.04
CA ARG A 26 7.45 8.21 -12.29
C ARG A 26 6.77 8.03 -10.92
N LEU A 27 6.48 9.12 -10.21
CA LEU A 27 5.73 9.09 -8.95
C LEU A 27 4.30 8.55 -9.16
N LEU A 28 3.61 9.04 -10.19
CA LEU A 28 2.27 8.55 -10.55
C LEU A 28 2.24 7.05 -10.85
N LEU A 29 3.29 6.52 -11.47
CA LEU A 29 3.43 5.07 -11.72
C LEU A 29 3.81 4.28 -10.44
N ALA A 30 4.48 4.90 -9.47
CA ALA A 30 4.84 4.26 -8.21
C ALA A 30 3.64 4.12 -7.25
N ILE A 31 2.69 5.05 -7.29
CA ILE A 31 1.48 5.04 -6.45
C ILE A 31 0.70 3.70 -6.55
N PRO A 32 0.29 3.21 -7.74
CA PRO A 32 -0.45 1.96 -7.84
C PRO A 32 0.34 0.75 -7.36
N VAL A 33 1.66 0.72 -7.59
CA VAL A 33 2.53 -0.36 -7.10
C VAL A 33 2.55 -0.37 -5.57
N LEU A 34 2.77 0.78 -4.94
CA LEU A 34 2.73 0.93 -3.49
C LEU A 34 1.35 0.53 -2.94
N TRP A 35 0.28 0.93 -3.62
CA TRP A 35 -1.08 0.60 -3.22
C TRP A 35 -1.31 -0.91 -3.21
N VAL A 36 -0.93 -1.62 -4.27
CA VAL A 36 -1.02 -3.08 -4.35
C VAL A 36 -0.19 -3.75 -3.24
N VAL A 37 1.03 -3.30 -3.00
CA VAL A 37 1.89 -3.86 -1.94
C VAL A 37 1.27 -3.64 -0.56
N VAL A 38 0.79 -2.44 -0.25
CA VAL A 38 0.11 -2.14 1.01
C VAL A 38 -1.15 -2.98 1.17
N THR A 39 -1.98 -3.09 0.13
CA THR A 39 -3.17 -3.94 0.15
C THR A 39 -2.79 -5.41 0.37
N LEU A 40 -1.76 -5.92 -0.30
CA LEU A 40 -1.30 -7.30 -0.11
C LEU A 40 -0.79 -7.54 1.31
N VAL A 41 0.02 -6.63 1.85
CA VAL A 41 0.50 -6.73 3.24
C VAL A 41 -0.66 -6.64 4.22
N PHE A 42 -1.58 -5.69 4.04
CA PHE A 42 -2.77 -5.56 4.88
C PHE A 42 -3.65 -6.81 4.82
N LEU A 43 -3.85 -7.35 3.62
CA LEU A 43 -4.62 -8.56 3.41
C LEU A 43 -3.91 -9.77 4.01
N ALA A 44 -2.59 -9.89 3.87
CA ALA A 44 -1.81 -10.93 4.54
C ALA A 44 -1.98 -10.84 6.06
N LEU A 45 -1.81 -9.65 6.64
CA LEU A 45 -2.01 -9.40 8.07
C LEU A 45 -3.46 -9.63 8.52
N ARG A 46 -4.45 -9.49 7.63
CA ARG A 46 -5.88 -9.65 7.89
C ARG A 46 -6.48 -11.00 7.44
N LEU A 47 -5.73 -11.81 6.71
CA LEU A 47 -6.00 -13.24 6.45
C LEU A 47 -5.30 -14.13 7.49
N ILE A 48 -4.19 -13.66 8.07
CA ILE A 48 -3.48 -14.29 9.19
C ILE A 48 -4.12 -14.08 10.58
N PRO A 49 -5.13 -13.23 10.86
CA PRO A 49 -5.99 -13.44 12.01
C PRO A 49 -6.85 -14.64 11.61
N GLY A 50 -6.25 -15.83 11.72
CA GLY A 50 -7.01 -17.05 11.93
C GLY A 50 -8.05 -16.73 12.97
N ASP A 51 -9.27 -17.24 12.73
CA ASP A 51 -10.44 -17.02 13.57
C ASP A 51 -10.04 -16.72 15.03
N PRO A 52 -10.35 -15.53 15.58
CA PRO A 52 -9.91 -15.17 16.93
C PRO A 52 -10.32 -16.22 17.96
N ALA A 53 -11.41 -16.95 17.73
CA ALA A 53 -11.76 -18.10 18.57
C ALA A 53 -10.79 -19.28 18.43
N VAL A 54 -10.24 -19.56 17.25
CA VAL A 54 -9.17 -20.56 17.03
C VAL A 54 -7.85 -20.11 17.67
N VAL A 55 -7.49 -18.82 17.56
CA VAL A 55 -6.29 -18.28 18.20
C VAL A 55 -6.42 -18.33 19.74
N MET A 56 -7.61 -18.02 20.27
CA MET A 56 -7.91 -18.11 21.71
C MET A 56 -8.01 -19.55 22.22
N ALA A 57 -8.55 -20.47 21.43
CA ALA A 57 -8.66 -21.87 21.80
C ALA A 57 -7.30 -22.60 21.74
N GLY A 58 -6.39 -22.15 20.88
CA GLY A 58 -5.08 -22.76 20.62
C GLY A 58 -5.11 -23.73 19.43
N GLU A 59 -3.95 -23.93 18.78
CA GLU A 59 -3.81 -24.69 17.51
C GLU A 59 -4.33 -26.14 17.55
N ALA A 60 -4.45 -26.74 18.75
CA ALA A 60 -4.90 -28.12 18.94
C ALA A 60 -6.31 -28.23 19.58
N ALA A 61 -7.06 -27.13 19.69
CA ALA A 61 -8.36 -27.18 20.35
C ALA A 61 -9.40 -27.96 19.52
N PRO A 62 -10.19 -28.85 20.16
CA PRO A 62 -11.32 -29.50 19.50
C PRO A 62 -12.31 -28.47 18.95
N TYR A 63 -12.93 -28.77 17.81
CA TYR A 63 -13.91 -27.90 17.14
C TYR A 63 -15.05 -27.46 18.08
N GLU A 64 -15.41 -28.33 19.02
CA GLU A 64 -16.40 -28.11 20.06
C GLU A 64 -16.05 -26.92 20.98
N VAL A 65 -14.77 -26.81 21.34
CA VAL A 65 -14.22 -25.77 22.22
C VAL A 65 -14.20 -24.42 21.49
N VAL A 66 -13.80 -24.42 20.22
CA VAL A 66 -13.82 -23.22 19.37
C VAL A 66 -15.26 -22.72 19.20
N ALA A 67 -16.23 -23.62 18.97
CA ALA A 67 -17.64 -23.26 18.84
C ALA A 67 -18.26 -22.73 20.14
N ALA A 68 -17.84 -23.25 21.30
CA ALA A 68 -18.26 -22.74 22.61
C ALA A 68 -17.73 -21.31 22.83
N ILE A 69 -16.44 -21.08 22.57
CA ILE A 69 -15.80 -19.77 22.64
C ILE A 69 -16.49 -18.78 21.69
N ARG A 70 -16.79 -19.16 20.45
CA ARG A 70 -17.49 -18.29 19.50
C ARG A 70 -18.86 -17.83 19.98
N ARG A 71 -19.63 -18.72 20.61
CA ARG A 71 -20.94 -18.38 21.18
C ARG A 71 -20.82 -17.51 22.44
N GLU A 72 -19.89 -17.84 23.33
CA GLU A 72 -19.68 -17.14 24.59
C GLU A 72 -19.22 -15.69 24.36
N PHE A 73 -18.30 -15.49 23.42
CA PHE A 73 -17.82 -14.16 23.04
C PHE A 73 -18.69 -13.46 21.98
N GLY A 74 -19.77 -14.10 21.51
CA GLY A 74 -20.66 -13.53 20.50
C GLY A 74 -20.00 -13.27 19.14
N LEU A 75 -18.88 -13.93 18.85
CA LEU A 75 -18.11 -13.81 17.60
C LEU A 75 -18.86 -14.34 16.38
N ASP A 76 -19.92 -15.14 16.59
CA ASP A 76 -20.83 -15.60 15.52
C ASP A 76 -21.92 -14.57 15.16
N ARG A 77 -21.97 -13.41 15.83
CA ARG A 77 -22.89 -12.33 15.45
C ARG A 77 -22.19 -11.43 14.42
N SER A 78 -22.74 -11.40 13.21
CA SER A 78 -22.32 -10.43 12.19
C SER A 78 -22.45 -9.01 12.75
N VAL A 79 -21.38 -8.23 12.63
CA VAL A 79 -21.36 -6.81 12.97
C VAL A 79 -22.38 -6.10 12.05
N PRO A 80 -23.27 -5.24 12.57
CA PRO A 80 -24.23 -4.49 11.76
C PRO A 80 -23.55 -3.54 10.75
#